data_AF-A0A9E1W5A0-F1
#
_entry.id   AF-A0A9E1W5A0-F1
#
_cell.length_a   1.000
_cell.length_b   1.000
_cell.length_c   1.000
_cell.angle_alpha   90.00
_cell.angle_beta   90.00
_cell.angle_gamma   90.00
#
_symmetry.space_group_name_H-M   'P 1'
#
loop_
_entity.id
_entity.type
_entity.pdbx_description
1 polymer ?
#
loop_
_entity_poly.entity_id
_entity_poly.type
_entity_poly.pdbx_seq_one_letter_code
_entity_poly.pdbx_strand_id
1 'polypeptide(L)'
;MRVLRLLTALFLAVAVLLGVAPSAMAHDPIFITADQTTPDTGPFMPDGTISWALYGSVLDAGDTRGFEFDLREGDEVFVSLLIPNLSPEVDLPDGELPVIELEAPDGTMTTISPQVRDVFDEPFSNTSYVTLAEYRQPGLLADIGDLLLEVPPLVSR
;
A
#
# COMPACT_ATOMS: atom_id res chain seq x y z
N MET A 1 5.64 23.32 54.25
CA MET A 1 6.46 23.69 53.08
C MET A 1 7.26 22.53 52.47
N ARG A 2 7.90 21.64 53.26
CA ARG A 2 8.71 20.52 52.72
C ARG A 2 7.89 19.44 52.00
N VAL A 3 6.75 19.03 52.56
CA VAL A 3 5.85 18.01 51.95
C VAL A 3 5.24 18.49 50.63
N LEU A 4 4.81 19.75 50.58
CA LEU A 4 4.25 20.34 49.35
C LEU A 4 5.27 20.34 48.19
N ARG A 5 6.54 20.65 48.47
CA ARG A 5 7.62 20.62 47.46
C ARG A 5 7.90 19.21 46.93
N LEU A 6 7.82 18.19 47.79
CA LEU A 6 7.96 16.78 47.39
C LEU A 6 6.81 16.33 46.47
N LEU A 7 5.58 16.71 46.80
CA LEU A 7 4.40 16.41 45.97
C LEU A 7 4.47 17.12 44.62
N THR A 8 4.90 18.37 44.58
CA THR A 8 5.09 19.11 43.32
C THR A 8 6.18 18.49 42.46
N ALA A 9 7.31 18.08 43.06
CA ALA A 9 8.39 17.41 42.33
C ALA A 9 7.97 16.05 41.77
N LEU A 10 7.21 15.27 42.54
CA LEU A 10 6.66 13.99 42.09
C LEU A 10 5.64 14.18 40.95
N PHE A 11 4.76 15.19 41.07
CA PHE A 11 3.79 15.52 40.02
C PHE A 11 4.49 15.95 38.72
N LEU A 12 5.53 16.80 38.80
CA LEU A 12 6.33 17.18 37.64
C LEU A 12 7.07 16.00 37.02
N ALA A 13 7.64 15.10 37.82
CA ALA A 13 8.31 13.91 37.32
C ALA A 13 7.34 12.97 36.58
N VAL A 14 6.14 12.76 37.12
CA VAL A 14 5.09 11.96 36.46
C VAL A 14 4.59 12.64 35.19
N ALA A 15 4.38 13.95 35.20
CA ALA A 15 3.97 14.70 34.01
C ALA A 15 5.01 14.65 32.89
N VAL A 16 6.30 14.72 33.22
CA VAL A 16 7.40 14.55 32.26
C VAL A 16 7.42 13.12 31.72
N LEU A 17 7.27 12.08 32.56
CA LEU A 17 7.20 10.69 32.08
C LEU A 17 6.01 10.42 31.17
N LEU A 18 4.85 11.05 31.42
CA LEU A 18 3.64 10.88 30.60
C LEU A 18 3.66 11.70 29.30
N GLY A 19 4.51 12.73 29.21
CA GLY A 19 4.61 13.61 28.03
C GLY A 19 5.49 13.11 26.89
N VAL A 20 6.22 12.01 27.09
CA VAL A 20 7.12 11.38 26.09
C VAL A 20 6.58 10.04 25.59
N ALA A 21 5.27 9.97 25.34
CA ALA A 21 4.77 8.88 24.52
C ALA A 21 5.23 9.13 23.06
N PRO A 22 6.05 8.25 22.45
CA PRO A 22 6.30 8.35 21.02
C PRO A 22 4.95 8.27 20.30
N SER A 23 4.75 9.13 19.31
CA SER A 23 3.69 8.90 18.33
C SER A 23 3.88 7.51 17.78
N ALA A 24 2.87 6.64 17.91
CA ALA A 24 2.87 5.35 17.24
C ALA A 24 2.78 5.59 15.73
N MET A 25 3.92 5.84 15.09
CA MET A 25 4.06 5.85 13.63
C MET A 25 4.17 4.39 13.21
N ALA A 26 3.03 3.73 13.08
CA ALA A 26 2.98 2.30 12.75
C ALA A 26 3.09 2.03 11.25
N HIS A 27 2.98 3.06 10.41
CA HIS A 27 2.99 2.91 8.97
C HIS A 27 3.89 3.97 8.36
N ASP A 28 5.02 3.54 7.82
CA ASP A 28 5.83 4.34 6.91
C ASP A 28 5.22 4.18 5.50
N PRO A 29 4.61 5.24 4.93
CA PRO A 29 4.05 5.15 3.59
C PRO A 29 5.18 4.98 2.57
N ILE A 30 5.03 4.01 1.67
CA ILE A 30 5.94 3.82 0.54
C ILE A 30 5.35 4.56 -0.67
N PHE A 31 6.10 5.50 -1.23
CA PHE A 31 5.68 6.21 -2.44
C PHE A 31 6.31 5.58 -3.68
N ILE A 32 5.48 5.19 -4.65
CA ILE A 32 5.92 4.74 -5.97
C ILE A 32 5.85 5.90 -6.96
N THR A 33 6.98 6.24 -7.57
CA THR A 33 7.15 7.44 -8.39
C THR A 33 7.18 7.12 -9.88
N ALA A 34 7.03 8.16 -10.71
CA ALA A 34 7.03 8.01 -12.17
C ALA A 34 8.36 7.51 -12.77
N ASP A 35 9.47 7.59 -12.02
CA ASP A 35 10.77 7.07 -12.47
C ASP A 35 10.89 5.55 -12.28
N GLN A 36 9.95 4.93 -11.55
CA GLN A 36 9.96 3.52 -11.18
C GLN A 36 9.06 2.72 -12.12
N THR A 37 9.35 2.77 -13.41
CA THR A 37 8.48 2.19 -14.46
C THR A 37 8.59 0.67 -14.57
N THR A 38 9.54 0.05 -13.87
CA THR A 38 9.79 -1.40 -13.87
C THR A 38 10.03 -1.90 -12.45
N PRO A 39 9.79 -3.18 -12.14
CA PRO A 39 9.97 -3.73 -10.79
C PRO A 39 11.38 -3.46 -10.22
N ASP A 40 12.42 -3.68 -11.02
CA ASP A 40 13.83 -3.51 -10.65
C ASP A 40 14.26 -2.06 -10.35
N THR A 41 13.43 -1.08 -10.75
CA THR A 41 13.63 0.35 -10.43
C THR A 41 12.74 0.82 -9.27
N GLY A 42 11.82 -0.03 -8.83
CA GLY A 42 10.88 0.20 -7.74
C GLY A 42 11.43 -0.04 -6.33
N PRO A 43 10.60 0.17 -5.30
CA PRO A 43 10.90 -0.31 -3.95
C PRO A 43 10.87 -1.84 -3.89
N PHE A 44 11.63 -2.39 -2.94
CA PHE A 44 11.62 -3.82 -2.61
C PHE A 44 11.03 -4.04 -1.22
N MET A 45 10.08 -4.96 -1.09
CA MET A 45 9.43 -5.35 0.16
C MET A 45 9.95 -6.72 0.65
N PRO A 46 10.92 -6.75 1.58
CA PRO A 46 11.63 -7.98 1.97
C PRO A 46 10.91 -8.87 2.99
N ASP A 47 9.75 -8.43 3.51
CA ASP A 47 9.04 -9.14 4.57
C ASP A 47 7.56 -9.35 4.19
N GLY A 48 7.27 -10.54 3.66
CA GLY A 48 5.91 -11.01 3.37
C GLY A 48 5.02 -11.24 4.59
N THR A 49 5.55 -11.15 5.82
CA THR A 49 4.77 -11.40 7.05
C THR A 49 4.05 -10.15 7.56
N ILE A 50 4.31 -8.99 6.96
CA ILE A 50 3.66 -7.71 7.27
C ILE A 50 2.97 -7.14 6.03
N SER A 51 1.98 -6.28 6.26
CA SER A 51 1.30 -5.57 5.18
C SER A 51 2.03 -4.30 4.79
N TRP A 52 2.14 -4.05 3.49
CA TRP A 52 2.74 -2.85 2.92
C TRP A 52 1.67 -2.01 2.24
N ALA A 53 1.75 -0.68 2.40
CA ALA A 53 0.87 0.28 1.73
C ALA A 53 1.71 1.14 0.79
N LEU A 54 1.42 1.03 -0.51
CA LEU A 54 2.10 1.76 -1.56
C LEU A 54 1.17 2.85 -2.12
N TYR A 55 1.73 4.04 -2.34
CA TYR A 55 1.01 5.23 -2.76
C TYR A 55 1.66 5.81 -4.01
N GLY A 56 0.88 6.05 -5.05
CA GLY A 56 1.38 6.65 -6.26
C GLY A 56 0.25 7.05 -7.19
N SER A 57 0.61 7.60 -8.34
CA SER A 57 -0.31 7.92 -9.42
C SER A 57 0.17 7.26 -10.71
N VAL A 58 -0.78 6.79 -11.51
CA VAL A 58 -0.62 6.40 -12.90
C VAL A 58 -1.67 7.20 -13.67
N LEU A 59 -1.21 8.10 -14.55
CA LEU A 59 -2.05 9.19 -15.05
C LEU A 59 -2.45 8.97 -16.51
N ASP A 60 -1.53 8.43 -17.29
CA ASP A 60 -1.69 8.26 -18.73
C ASP A 60 -1.72 6.77 -19.09
N ALA A 61 -2.37 6.44 -20.21
CA ALA A 61 -2.39 5.08 -20.74
C ALA A 61 -0.97 4.58 -21.02
N GLY A 62 -0.63 3.40 -20.51
CA GLY A 62 0.72 2.83 -20.57
C GLY A 62 1.68 3.33 -19.49
N ASP A 63 1.25 4.21 -18.58
CA ASP A 63 2.02 4.50 -17.37
C ASP A 63 2.10 3.26 -16.50
N THR A 64 3.31 2.98 -15.98
CA THR A 64 3.56 1.86 -15.08
C THR A 64 4.25 2.26 -13.78
N ARG A 65 3.98 1.55 -12.69
CA ARG A 65 4.74 1.61 -11.43
C ARG A 65 5.11 0.20 -11.01
N GLY A 66 6.40 -0.09 -11.00
CA GLY A 66 6.93 -1.39 -10.62
C GLY A 66 7.40 -1.43 -9.17
N PHE A 67 7.33 -2.61 -8.57
CA PHE A 67 7.97 -2.92 -7.30
C PHE A 67 8.18 -4.42 -7.14
N GLU A 68 9.10 -4.80 -6.27
CA GLU A 68 9.46 -6.19 -5.98
C GLU A 68 9.04 -6.55 -4.55
N PHE A 69 8.75 -7.83 -4.31
CA PHE A 69 8.45 -8.34 -2.98
C PHE A 69 9.04 -9.74 -2.79
N ASP A 70 9.35 -10.10 -1.54
CA ASP A 70 9.87 -11.42 -1.19
C ASP A 70 8.85 -12.16 -0.30
N LEU A 71 8.40 -13.31 -0.77
CA LEU A 71 7.54 -14.22 -0.02
C LEU A 71 8.30 -15.51 0.26
N ARG A 72 8.13 -16.04 1.47
CA ARG A 72 8.62 -17.37 1.83
C ARG A 72 7.59 -18.44 1.48
N GLU A 73 8.04 -19.69 1.39
CA GLU A 73 7.13 -20.82 1.22
C GLU A 73 6.11 -20.86 2.38
N GLY A 74 4.83 -20.82 2.01
CA GLY A 74 3.72 -20.79 2.97
C GLY A 74 3.25 -19.38 3.35
N ASP A 75 3.97 -18.33 2.95
CA ASP A 75 3.42 -16.97 2.94
C ASP A 75 2.30 -16.88 1.89
N GLU A 76 1.50 -15.82 1.95
CA GLU A 76 0.39 -15.60 1.04
C GLU A 76 0.57 -14.27 0.30
N VAL A 77 0.37 -14.30 -1.02
CA VAL A 77 0.19 -13.07 -1.80
C VAL A 77 -1.22 -12.57 -1.53
N PHE A 78 -1.37 -11.42 -0.89
CA PHE A 78 -2.62 -10.68 -0.84
C PHE A 78 -2.42 -9.26 -1.36
N VAL A 79 -3.12 -8.93 -2.44
CA VAL A 79 -3.05 -7.61 -3.10
C VAL A 79 -4.43 -6.99 -3.11
N SER A 80 -4.50 -5.71 -2.77
CA SER A 80 -5.72 -4.90 -2.90
C SER A 80 -5.38 -3.61 -3.64
N LEU A 81 -6.13 -3.32 -4.70
CA LEU A 81 -6.00 -2.10 -5.49
C LEU A 81 -7.10 -1.12 -5.09
N LEU A 82 -6.69 0.06 -4.61
CA LEU A 82 -7.60 1.10 -4.17
C LEU A 82 -7.35 2.40 -4.94
N ILE A 83 -8.43 3.14 -5.19
CA ILE A 83 -8.39 4.53 -5.67
C ILE A 83 -9.04 5.45 -4.63
N PRO A 84 -8.73 6.76 -4.61
CA PRO A 84 -9.48 7.72 -3.82
C PRO A 84 -10.98 7.66 -4.16
N ASN A 85 -11.84 7.72 -3.15
CA ASN A 85 -13.29 7.85 -3.33
C ASN A 85 -13.65 9.32 -3.64
N LEU A 86 -13.10 9.85 -4.74
CA LEU A 86 -13.24 11.23 -5.18
C LEU A 86 -13.18 11.29 -6.71
N SER A 87 -13.82 12.29 -7.30
CA SER A 87 -13.67 12.60 -8.72
C SER A 87 -12.28 13.22 -9.00
N PRO A 88 -11.64 12.90 -10.14
CA PRO A 88 -12.20 12.13 -11.26
C PRO A 88 -12.10 10.60 -11.13
N GLU A 89 -11.35 10.06 -10.17
CA GLU A 89 -10.98 8.64 -10.13
C GLU A 89 -12.20 7.70 -10.06
N VAL A 90 -13.21 8.03 -9.26
CA VAL A 90 -14.43 7.21 -9.14
C VAL A 90 -15.32 7.22 -10.38
N ASP A 91 -15.15 8.25 -11.23
CA ASP A 91 -15.94 8.44 -12.45
C ASP A 91 -15.28 7.77 -13.67
N LEU A 92 -14.06 7.24 -13.52
CA LEU A 92 -13.35 6.54 -14.60
C LEU A 92 -14.12 5.28 -15.02
N PRO A 93 -14.26 5.03 -16.33
CA PRO A 93 -14.79 3.77 -16.84
C PRO A 93 -13.79 2.64 -16.61
N ASP A 94 -14.27 1.40 -16.52
CA ASP A 94 -13.42 0.25 -16.15
C ASP A 94 -12.21 0.03 -17.09
N GLY A 95 -12.32 0.42 -18.36
CA GLY A 95 -11.21 0.33 -19.32
C GLY A 95 -10.12 1.39 -19.16
N GLU A 96 -10.32 2.37 -18.28
CA GLU A 96 -9.35 3.43 -17.93
C GLU A 96 -8.81 3.25 -16.50
N LEU A 97 -9.33 2.26 -15.75
CA LEU A 97 -8.83 1.94 -14.43
C LEU A 97 -7.54 1.13 -14.52
N PRO A 98 -6.59 1.32 -13.59
CA PRO A 98 -5.36 0.57 -13.60
C PRO A 98 -5.60 -0.91 -13.29
N VAL A 99 -4.71 -1.74 -13.81
CA VAL A 99 -4.59 -3.17 -13.54
C VAL A 99 -3.26 -3.45 -12.86
N ILE A 100 -3.16 -4.60 -12.22
CA ILE A 100 -1.91 -5.09 -11.64
C ILE A 100 -1.48 -6.32 -12.43
N GLU A 101 -0.27 -6.30 -12.95
CA GLU A 101 0.41 -7.48 -13.49
C GLU A 101 1.33 -8.04 -12.39
N LEU A 102 1.11 -9.32 -12.07
CA LEU A 102 1.91 -10.08 -11.11
C LEU A 102 2.75 -11.10 -11.88
N GLU A 103 4.06 -11.02 -11.75
CA GLU A 103 5.00 -12.01 -12.28
C GLU A 103 5.53 -12.88 -11.13
N ALA A 104 5.28 -14.18 -11.22
CA ALA A 104 5.84 -15.16 -10.30
C ALA A 104 7.31 -15.45 -10.64
N PRO A 105 8.10 -15.98 -9.68
CA PRO A 105 9.52 -16.31 -9.90
C PRO A 105 9.80 -17.28 -11.07
N ASP A 106 8.80 -18.08 -11.45
CA ASP A 106 8.87 -19.00 -12.59
C ASP A 106 8.50 -18.35 -13.94
N GLY A 107 8.24 -17.03 -13.95
CA GLY A 107 7.82 -16.24 -15.10
C GLY A 107 6.32 -16.31 -15.40
N THR A 108 5.52 -16.93 -14.54
CA THR A 108 4.06 -16.96 -14.73
C THR A 108 3.45 -15.58 -14.50
N MET A 109 2.74 -15.06 -15.51
CA MET A 109 2.03 -13.79 -15.43
C MET A 109 0.58 -13.97 -14.98
N THR A 110 0.12 -13.12 -14.07
CA THR A 110 -1.28 -13.00 -13.65
C THR A 110 -1.74 -11.54 -13.70
N THR A 111 -2.72 -11.25 -14.55
CA THR A 111 -3.39 -9.94 -14.57
C THR A 111 -4.51 -9.89 -13.53
N ILE A 112 -4.46 -8.90 -12.63
CA ILE A 112 -5.46 -8.59 -11.63
C ILE A 112 -6.19 -7.32 -12.08
N SER A 113 -7.38 -7.49 -12.67
CA SER A 113 -8.20 -6.38 -13.16
C SER A 113 -9.25 -5.94 -12.14
N PRO A 114 -9.70 -4.68 -12.17
CA PRO A 114 -10.87 -4.22 -11.41
C PRO A 114 -12.09 -5.13 -11.61
N GLN A 115 -12.68 -5.61 -10.50
CA GLN A 115 -13.90 -6.45 -10.50
C GLN A 115 -14.98 -5.93 -9.54
N VAL A 116 -14.61 -5.06 -8.61
CA VAL A 116 -15.48 -4.55 -7.55
C VAL A 116 -15.37 -3.02 -7.45
N ARG A 117 -16.32 -2.40 -6.75
CA ARG A 117 -16.29 -0.97 -6.38
C ARG A 117 -16.87 -0.82 -4.99
N ASP A 118 -16.09 -1.23 -4.00
CA ASP A 118 -16.50 -1.21 -2.59
C ASP A 118 -15.87 -0.04 -1.86
N VAL A 119 -16.72 0.79 -1.22
CA VAL A 119 -16.24 1.94 -0.44
C VAL A 119 -15.54 1.46 0.83
N PHE A 120 -14.34 1.95 1.05
CA PHE A 120 -13.53 1.73 2.25
C PHE A 120 -13.17 3.08 2.88
N ASP A 121 -13.78 3.38 4.02
CA ASP A 121 -13.44 4.56 4.82
C ASP A 121 -12.29 4.24 5.76
N GLU A 122 -11.10 4.79 5.48
CA GLU A 122 -9.89 4.50 6.25
C GLU A 122 -9.94 5.25 7.60
N PRO A 123 -9.82 4.53 8.74
CA PRO A 123 -10.22 5.06 10.04
C PRO A 123 -9.22 6.04 10.66
N PHE A 124 -7.99 6.14 10.17
CA PHE A 124 -6.91 6.90 10.83
C PHE A 124 -6.52 8.19 10.11
N SER A 125 -6.73 8.27 8.81
CA SER A 125 -6.36 9.38 7.92
C SER A 125 -7.56 10.21 7.48
N ASN A 126 -8.80 9.79 7.80
CA ASN A 126 -10.03 10.41 7.32
C ASN A 126 -10.10 10.46 5.78
N THR A 127 -9.48 9.48 5.12
CA THR A 127 -9.48 9.29 3.67
C THR A 127 -10.48 8.19 3.32
N SER A 128 -11.32 8.41 2.31
CA SER A 128 -12.22 7.39 1.77
C SER A 128 -11.66 6.88 0.45
N TYR A 129 -11.71 5.57 0.25
CA TYR A 129 -11.21 4.87 -0.92
C TYR A 129 -12.32 4.03 -1.56
N VAL A 130 -12.12 3.66 -2.81
CA VAL A 130 -12.88 2.59 -3.49
C VAL A 130 -11.92 1.46 -3.79
N THR A 131 -12.22 0.26 -3.30
CA THR A 131 -11.51 -0.96 -3.65
C THR A 131 -11.96 -1.40 -5.03
N LEU A 132 -11.00 -1.60 -5.94
CA LEU A 132 -11.23 -2.00 -7.32
C LEU A 132 -11.01 -3.50 -7.54
N ALA A 133 -9.98 -4.06 -6.91
CA ALA A 133 -9.64 -5.46 -7.04
C ALA A 133 -9.02 -5.98 -5.75
N GLU A 134 -9.27 -7.25 -5.46
CA GLU A 134 -8.58 -8.02 -4.44
C GLU A 134 -8.11 -9.34 -5.06
N TYR A 135 -6.90 -9.74 -4.73
CA TYR A 135 -6.30 -10.98 -5.20
C TYR A 135 -5.63 -11.69 -4.04
N ARG A 136 -5.78 -13.02 -4.01
CA ARG A 136 -5.26 -13.87 -2.94
C ARG A 136 -4.80 -15.21 -3.50
N GLN A 137 -3.53 -15.55 -3.28
CA GLN A 137 -3.01 -16.88 -3.57
C GLN A 137 -1.91 -17.27 -2.57
N PRO A 138 -1.73 -18.58 -2.31
CA PRO A 138 -0.54 -19.07 -1.63
C PRO A 138 0.73 -18.63 -2.37
N GLY A 139 1.75 -18.21 -1.64
CA GLY A 139 3.09 -17.99 -2.17
C GLY A 139 3.64 -19.29 -2.72
N LEU A 140 3.84 -19.33 -4.03
CA LEU A 140 4.45 -20.44 -4.73
C LEU A 140 5.97 -20.30 -4.58
N LEU A 141 6.51 -20.85 -3.48
CA LEU A 141 7.94 -20.94 -3.15
C LEU A 141 8.54 -19.68 -2.51
N ALA A 142 9.69 -19.88 -1.85
CA ALA A 142 10.49 -18.82 -1.23
C ALA A 142 11.36 -18.13 -2.28
N ASP A 143 10.85 -17.08 -2.93
CA ASP A 143 11.59 -16.33 -3.96
C ASP A 143 10.95 -14.94 -4.22
N ILE A 144 11.69 -14.09 -4.93
CA ILE A 144 11.29 -12.72 -5.26
C ILE A 144 10.26 -12.73 -6.40
N GLY A 145 9.13 -12.07 -6.17
CA GLY A 145 8.11 -11.82 -7.17
C GLY A 145 8.01 -10.33 -7.52
N ASP A 146 7.49 -10.07 -8.71
CA ASP A 146 7.42 -8.72 -9.26
C ASP A 146 5.96 -8.29 -9.43
N LEU A 147 5.69 -7.01 -9.16
CA LEU A 147 4.39 -6.40 -9.41
C LEU A 147 4.54 -5.15 -10.27
N LEU A 148 3.66 -5.00 -11.24
CA LEU A 148 3.57 -3.83 -12.11
C LEU A 148 2.14 -3.30 -12.12
N LEU A 149 1.94 -2.10 -11.59
CA LEU A 149 0.68 -1.37 -11.73
C LEU A 149 0.69 -0.63 -13.07
N GLU A 150 -0.31 -0.83 -13.92
CA GLU A 150 -0.39 -0.24 -15.27
C GLU A 150 -1.78 0.35 -15.54
N VAL A 151 -1.87 1.48 -16.27
CA VAL A 151 -3.13 1.90 -16.90
C VAL A 151 -3.25 1.26 -18.28
N PRO A 152 -4.28 0.44 -18.55
CA PRO A 152 -4.45 -0.20 -19.83
C PRO A 152 -4.48 0.79 -21.00
N PRO A 153 -4.01 0.39 -22.20
CA PRO A 153 -4.17 1.22 -23.38
C PRO A 153 -5.66 1.45 -23.68
N LEU A 154 -6.01 2.68 -24.07
CA LEU A 154 -7.35 2.99 -24.54
C LEU A 154 -7.69 2.11 -25.75
N VAL A 155 -8.59 1.14 -25.55
CA VAL A 155 -9.10 0.33 -26.66
C VAL A 155 -9.92 1.25 -27.57
N SER A 156 -9.39 1.59 -28.75
CA SER A 156 -10.15 2.40 -29.71
C SER A 156 -11.43 1.65 -30.07
N ARG A 157 -12.58 2.22 -29.73
CA ARG A 157 -13.89 1.72 -30.18
C ARG A 157 -14.08 1.92 -31.68
#